data_AF-A0A0M8VJS5-F1
#
_entry.id   AF-A0A0M8VJS5-F1
#
_cell.length_a   1.000
_cell.length_b   1.000
_cell.length_c   1.000
_cell.angle_alpha   90.00
_cell.angle_beta   90.00
_cell.angle_gamma   90.00
#
_symmetry.space_group_name_H-M   'P 1'
#
loop_
_entity.id
_entity.type
_entity.pdbx_description
1 polymer ?
#
loop_
_entity_poly.entity_id
_entity_poly.type
_entity_poly.pdbx_seq_one_letter_code
_entity_poly.pdbx_strand_id
1 'polypeptide(L)'
;MTQELTAGGNLVLPEGAVRLRVGGEFDVSALVTGADGKVGSDADFVFYNQPDAPGVRLRGDTLAVEPGRLRAGACRVTVVVSAAEPGARLSAPRLEVADGAGRAVARFTPPPPGPETVLLIAELYLRAGSGWKLRAIGQGYADGLAGLARNFGVDVRDDGGQDRAAVPAPRSPGSPSTAADDFLRLVNSARIQAGSPRIALDPRLASAARSHARAMADAGRLGAEGRDGVSVHQRITGAGYAYIGVGEHLVSGPRTPAEFVEYCLGSERSRRTLLDPAFRHAALAHADAGDRYWTALWAAPLTPDALSRTAAEVVALTNTERGRAGLPPLAVDPLLTAAAQAHCADMVARDFYAHTSPDGAQPWDRAAAAGSRRRTIGENIACGQRSPAEVVSGWMNSPGHRANILKREFGHLGIGFAGGGRAGTYWTQLFGG
;
A
#
# COMPACT_ATOMS: atom_id res chain seq x y z
N MET A 1 -0.39 22.75 -31.38
CA MET A 1 0.99 22.26 -31.55
C MET A 1 1.48 21.81 -30.19
N THR A 2 2.05 20.61 -30.09
CA THR A 2 2.62 20.07 -28.85
C THR A 2 4.02 20.63 -28.67
N GLN A 3 4.29 21.29 -27.54
CA GLN A 3 5.59 21.90 -27.25
C GLN A 3 6.59 20.83 -26.74
N GLU A 4 7.78 20.75 -27.32
CA GLU A 4 8.86 19.97 -26.74
C GLU A 4 9.60 20.84 -25.71
N LEU A 5 9.63 20.40 -24.46
CA LEU A 5 10.30 21.12 -23.36
C LEU A 5 11.72 20.57 -23.19
N THR A 6 12.62 21.44 -22.71
CA THR A 6 13.93 21.05 -22.20
C THR A 6 13.94 21.16 -20.67
N ALA A 7 14.95 20.59 -20.00
CA ALA A 7 15.10 20.76 -18.56
C ALA A 7 15.15 22.25 -18.18
N GLY A 8 14.36 22.64 -17.18
CA GLY A 8 14.12 24.04 -16.79
C GLY A 8 13.07 24.78 -17.63
N GLY A 9 12.58 24.18 -18.72
CA GLY A 9 11.54 24.73 -19.59
C GLY A 9 10.21 24.90 -18.86
N ASN A 10 9.49 25.99 -19.16
CA ASN A 10 8.22 26.30 -18.53
C ASN A 10 7.08 26.35 -19.56
N LEU A 11 5.92 25.86 -19.17
CA LEU A 11 4.68 25.87 -19.93
C LEU A 11 3.58 26.52 -19.07
N VAL A 12 2.80 27.43 -19.63
CA VAL A 12 1.56 27.89 -18.99
C VAL A 12 0.51 26.81 -19.17
N LEU A 13 -0.09 26.34 -18.08
CA LEU A 13 -1.09 25.28 -18.16
C LEU A 13 -2.42 25.85 -18.67
N PRO A 14 -3.16 25.08 -19.47
CA PRO A 14 -4.54 25.43 -19.82
C PRO A 14 -5.41 25.44 -18.57
N GLU A 15 -6.52 26.18 -18.63
CA GLU A 15 -7.51 26.14 -17.56
C GLU A 15 -8.14 24.74 -17.44
N GLY A 16 -8.38 24.31 -16.20
CA GLY A 16 -9.01 23.02 -15.90
C GLY A 16 -8.02 21.88 -15.66
N ALA A 17 -8.47 20.66 -15.93
CA ALA A 17 -7.69 19.45 -15.68
C ALA A 17 -6.51 19.31 -16.64
N VAL A 18 -5.40 18.80 -16.15
CA VAL A 18 -4.21 18.44 -16.92
C VAL A 18 -3.85 16.99 -16.64
N ARG A 19 -3.47 16.25 -17.67
CA ARG A 19 -3.01 14.86 -17.57
C ARG A 19 -1.52 14.78 -17.87
N LEU A 20 -0.78 14.17 -16.96
CA LEU A 20 0.64 13.88 -17.10
C LEU A 20 0.81 12.38 -17.21
N ARG A 21 1.18 11.89 -18.39
CA ARG A 21 1.46 10.47 -18.64
C ARG A 21 2.97 10.28 -18.69
N VAL A 22 3.48 9.36 -17.88
CA VAL A 22 4.91 9.02 -17.89
C VAL A 22 5.08 7.68 -18.61
N GLY A 23 5.56 7.71 -19.84
CA GLY A 23 5.79 6.51 -20.63
C GLY A 23 7.02 5.74 -20.15
N GLY A 24 6.82 4.45 -19.90
CA GLY A 24 7.85 3.47 -19.51
C GLY A 24 7.45 2.67 -18.26
N GLU A 25 8.35 1.81 -17.78
CA GLU A 25 8.13 0.99 -16.58
C GLU A 25 8.57 1.76 -15.33
N PHE A 26 7.76 2.74 -14.95
CA PHE A 26 8.03 3.60 -13.81
C PHE A 26 6.87 3.64 -12.82
N ASP A 27 7.21 3.78 -11.55
CA ASP A 27 6.26 4.17 -10.53
C ASP A 27 6.13 5.69 -10.52
N VAL A 28 4.91 6.16 -10.76
CA VAL A 28 4.58 7.60 -10.72
C VAL A 28 3.99 7.92 -9.35
N SER A 29 4.49 8.97 -8.73
CA SER A 29 3.92 9.54 -7.52
C SER A 29 3.85 11.06 -7.62
N ALA A 30 3.03 11.67 -6.79
CA ALA A 30 2.87 13.12 -6.74
C ALA A 30 2.77 13.62 -5.31
N LEU A 31 3.39 14.77 -5.04
CA LEU A 31 3.34 15.44 -3.75
C LEU A 31 2.65 16.78 -3.90
N VAL A 32 1.56 17.00 -3.15
CA VAL A 32 0.82 18.27 -3.13
C VAL A 32 1.31 19.13 -1.98
N THR A 33 2.02 20.21 -2.29
CA THR A 33 2.72 21.02 -1.27
C THR A 33 2.26 22.47 -1.20
N GLY A 34 2.38 23.02 0.01
CA GLY A 34 2.12 24.43 0.31
C GLY A 34 3.32 25.32 -0.04
N ALA A 35 3.20 26.61 0.31
CA ALA A 35 4.27 27.59 0.08
C ALA A 35 5.54 27.31 0.88
N ASP A 36 5.42 26.58 1.99
CA ASP A 36 6.50 26.06 2.82
C ASP A 36 7.21 24.84 2.21
N GLY A 37 6.74 24.37 1.06
CA GLY A 37 7.28 23.19 0.37
C GLY A 37 6.91 21.87 1.02
N LYS A 38 5.96 21.84 1.96
CA LYS A 38 5.56 20.61 2.68
C LYS A 38 4.16 20.15 2.33
N VAL A 39 3.92 18.86 2.50
CA VAL A 39 2.57 18.29 2.51
C VAL A 39 1.80 18.76 3.75
N GLY A 40 0.48 18.94 3.63
CA GLY A 40 -0.38 19.31 4.75
C GLY A 40 -0.82 18.12 5.61
N SER A 41 -0.83 16.92 5.03
CA SER A 41 -1.04 15.63 5.70
C SER A 41 -0.62 14.49 4.77
N ASP A 42 -0.65 13.26 5.26
CA ASP A 42 -0.39 12.06 4.45
C ASP A 42 -1.32 11.98 3.22
N ALA A 43 -2.53 12.55 3.30
CA ALA A 43 -3.50 12.60 2.20
C ALA A 43 -3.03 13.39 0.96
N ASP A 44 -1.96 14.20 1.08
CA ASP A 44 -1.38 14.99 -0.02
C ASP A 44 -0.29 14.26 -0.80
N PHE A 45 0.07 13.04 -0.36
CA PHE A 45 1.00 12.19 -1.08
C PHE A 45 0.24 11.16 -1.92
N VAL A 46 0.29 11.31 -3.24
CA VAL A 46 -0.38 10.42 -4.18
C VAL A 46 0.60 9.40 -4.72
N PHE A 47 0.28 8.12 -4.54
CA PHE A 47 1.06 6.98 -5.03
C PHE A 47 0.15 5.78 -5.22
N TYR A 48 0.67 4.64 -5.66
CA TYR A 48 -0.16 3.49 -6.06
C TYR A 48 -1.13 2.98 -4.98
N ASN A 49 -0.78 3.08 -3.68
CA ASN A 49 -1.65 2.70 -2.56
C ASN A 49 -2.54 3.84 -2.03
N GLN A 50 -2.28 5.08 -2.43
CA GLN A 50 -3.12 6.23 -2.15
C GLN A 50 -3.27 7.05 -3.44
N PRO A 51 -4.08 6.56 -4.39
CA PRO A 51 -4.06 7.10 -5.76
C PRO A 51 -4.90 8.37 -5.92
N ASP A 52 -5.44 8.92 -4.83
CA ASP A 52 -6.36 10.04 -4.83
C ASP A 52 -5.99 11.02 -3.69
N ALA A 53 -5.92 12.31 -4.05
CA ALA A 53 -5.86 13.45 -3.15
C ALA A 53 -6.79 14.55 -3.70
N PRO A 54 -7.18 15.57 -2.92
CA PRO A 54 -7.94 16.70 -3.44
C PRO A 54 -7.24 17.31 -4.67
N GLY A 55 -7.90 17.25 -5.83
CA GLY A 55 -7.39 17.77 -7.10
C GLY A 55 -6.26 16.98 -7.76
N VAL A 56 -5.88 15.81 -7.25
CA VAL A 56 -4.86 14.93 -7.88
C VAL A 56 -5.32 13.48 -7.86
N ARG A 57 -5.21 12.81 -9.00
CA ARG A 57 -5.59 11.41 -9.15
C ARG A 57 -4.59 10.66 -10.02
N LEU A 58 -4.05 9.57 -9.51
CA LEU A 58 -3.16 8.66 -10.22
C LEU A 58 -3.94 7.45 -10.74
N ARG A 59 -3.78 7.11 -12.02
CA ARG A 59 -4.33 5.91 -12.65
C ARG A 59 -3.28 5.33 -13.60
N GLY A 60 -2.71 4.18 -13.23
CA GLY A 60 -1.60 3.59 -13.98
C GLY A 60 -0.41 4.55 -14.03
N ASP A 61 0.03 4.86 -15.25
CA ASP A 61 1.12 5.79 -15.56
C ASP A 61 0.69 7.26 -15.72
N THR A 62 -0.59 7.54 -15.48
CA THR A 62 -1.21 8.83 -15.77
C THR A 62 -1.68 9.53 -14.50
N LEU A 63 -1.14 10.71 -14.26
CA LEU A 63 -1.52 11.62 -13.19
C LEU A 63 -2.46 12.71 -13.73
N ALA A 64 -3.70 12.72 -13.28
CA ALA A 64 -4.64 13.80 -13.53
C ALA A 64 -4.54 14.83 -12.40
N VAL A 65 -4.33 16.10 -12.76
CA VAL A 65 -4.26 17.22 -11.82
C VAL A 65 -5.31 18.25 -12.21
N GLU A 66 -6.18 18.59 -11.27
CA GLU A 66 -7.17 19.67 -11.36
C GLU A 66 -6.78 20.76 -10.36
N PRO A 67 -6.01 21.78 -10.78
CA PRO A 67 -5.46 22.76 -9.85
C PRO A 67 -6.53 23.52 -9.04
N GLY A 68 -7.71 23.73 -9.61
CA GLY A 68 -8.85 24.37 -8.92
C GLY A 68 -9.52 23.51 -7.84
N ARG A 69 -9.20 22.22 -7.74
CA ARG A 69 -9.71 21.29 -6.72
C ARG A 69 -8.65 20.88 -5.69
N LEU A 70 -7.44 21.42 -5.79
CA LEU A 70 -6.40 21.18 -4.80
C LEU A 70 -6.86 21.68 -3.42
N ARG A 71 -6.30 21.11 -2.36
CA ARG A 71 -6.58 21.58 -1.00
C ARG A 71 -6.26 23.07 -0.84
N ALA A 72 -6.95 23.72 0.10
CA ALA A 72 -6.63 25.09 0.45
C ALA A 72 -5.14 25.23 0.85
N GLY A 73 -4.48 26.27 0.33
CA GLY A 73 -3.07 26.55 0.59
C GLY A 73 -2.08 25.69 -0.22
N ALA A 74 -2.52 24.75 -1.06
CA ALA A 74 -1.63 24.07 -2.01
C ALA A 74 -1.26 25.02 -3.14
N CYS A 75 0.04 25.11 -3.44
CA CYS A 75 0.55 25.94 -4.54
C CYS A 75 1.50 25.18 -5.46
N ARG A 76 1.75 23.89 -5.20
CA ARG A 76 2.65 23.06 -6.00
C ARG A 76 2.22 21.60 -6.02
N VAL A 77 2.40 20.95 -7.16
CA VAL A 77 2.31 19.50 -7.33
C VAL A 77 3.60 19.01 -7.97
N THR A 78 4.41 18.28 -7.22
CA THR A 78 5.68 17.73 -7.70
C THR A 78 5.45 16.31 -8.21
N VAL A 79 5.80 16.04 -9.47
CA VAL A 79 5.67 14.72 -10.09
C VAL A 79 6.99 13.99 -10.02
N VAL A 80 6.94 12.81 -9.42
CA VAL A 80 8.12 12.01 -9.11
C VAL A 80 7.98 10.69 -9.84
N VAL A 81 9.09 10.27 -10.43
CA VAL A 81 9.22 9.02 -11.16
C VAL A 81 10.30 8.22 -10.47
N SER A 82 9.95 7.05 -9.97
CA SER A 82 10.91 6.07 -9.48
C SER A 82 10.94 4.88 -10.44
N ALA A 83 12.04 4.14 -10.44
CA ALA A 83 12.05 2.85 -11.12
C ALA A 83 10.90 1.99 -10.56
N ALA A 84 10.17 1.27 -11.42
CA ALA A 84 9.13 0.35 -10.99
C ALA A 84 9.68 -0.79 -10.11
N GLU A 85 11.00 -1.05 -10.19
CA GLU A 85 11.72 -1.98 -9.33
C GLU A 85 12.68 -1.25 -8.38
N PRO A 86 12.63 -1.51 -7.06
CA PRO A 86 13.61 -0.98 -6.12
C PRO A 86 15.05 -1.35 -6.51
N GLY A 87 15.91 -0.35 -6.66
CA GLY A 87 17.32 -0.53 -7.03
C GLY A 87 17.60 -0.65 -8.54
N ALA A 88 16.57 -0.71 -9.39
CA ALA A 88 16.76 -0.63 -10.83
C ALA A 88 17.20 0.78 -11.25
N ARG A 89 18.09 0.86 -12.24
CA ARG A 89 18.42 2.14 -12.86
C ARG A 89 17.21 2.67 -13.61
N LEU A 90 16.92 3.94 -13.41
CA LEU A 90 15.93 4.63 -14.23
C LEU A 90 16.42 4.66 -15.69
N SER A 91 15.59 4.17 -16.61
CA SER A 91 15.71 4.59 -18.00
C SER A 91 15.16 6.02 -18.14
N ALA A 92 15.47 6.73 -19.23
CA ALA A 92 14.95 8.08 -19.42
C ALA A 92 13.43 8.06 -19.61
N PRO A 93 12.62 8.58 -18.64
CA PRO A 93 11.17 8.55 -18.77
C PRO A 93 10.68 9.58 -19.78
N ARG A 94 9.63 9.25 -20.52
CA ARG A 94 9.00 10.22 -21.43
C ARG A 94 7.75 10.80 -20.80
N LEU A 95 7.77 12.10 -20.48
CA LEU A 95 6.60 12.81 -19.99
C LEU A 95 5.78 13.34 -21.17
N GLU A 96 4.50 12.99 -21.20
CA GLU A 96 3.50 13.56 -22.10
C GLU A 96 2.45 14.33 -21.29
N VAL A 97 2.24 15.59 -21.64
CA VAL A 97 1.29 16.48 -20.97
C VAL A 97 0.12 16.74 -21.91
N ALA A 98 -1.10 16.46 -21.47
CA ALA A 98 -2.33 16.69 -22.22
C ALA A 98 -3.33 17.55 -21.42
N ASP A 99 -4.18 18.28 -22.12
CA ASP A 99 -5.27 19.04 -21.50
C ASP A 99 -6.43 18.13 -21.06
N GLY A 100 -7.47 18.72 -20.44
CA GLY A 100 -8.66 18.00 -19.99
C GLY A 100 -9.42 17.29 -21.13
N ALA A 101 -9.29 17.79 -22.36
CA ALA A 101 -9.85 17.15 -23.56
C ALA A 101 -8.95 16.04 -24.14
N GLY A 102 -7.71 15.90 -23.65
CA GLY A 102 -6.75 14.88 -24.07
C GLY A 102 -5.86 15.30 -25.22
N ARG A 103 -5.84 16.60 -25.57
CA ARG A 103 -4.95 17.12 -26.61
C ARG A 103 -3.56 17.28 -26.02
N ALA A 104 -2.55 16.76 -26.70
CA ALA A 104 -1.17 16.87 -26.27
C ALA A 104 -0.69 18.34 -26.30
N VAL A 105 -0.36 18.87 -25.12
CA VAL A 105 0.09 20.24 -24.89
C VAL A 105 1.61 20.32 -24.90
N ALA A 106 2.29 19.38 -24.23
CA ALA A 106 3.74 19.35 -24.20
C ALA A 106 4.30 17.93 -24.05
N ARG A 107 5.58 17.78 -24.37
CA ARG A 107 6.36 16.58 -24.13
C ARG A 107 7.71 16.95 -23.55
N PHE A 108 8.25 16.08 -22.74
CA PHE A 108 9.57 16.23 -22.15
C PHE A 108 10.23 14.87 -22.03
N THR A 109 11.43 14.76 -22.58
CA THR A 109 12.34 13.63 -22.33
C THR A 109 13.56 14.20 -21.62
N PRO A 110 13.77 13.90 -20.32
CA PRO A 110 14.95 14.33 -19.61
C PRO A 110 16.19 13.61 -20.18
N PRO A 111 17.39 14.18 -19.96
CA PRO A 111 18.62 13.43 -20.19
C PRO A 111 18.59 12.10 -19.45
N PRO A 112 19.32 11.06 -19.92
CA PRO A 112 19.46 9.82 -19.18
C PRO A 112 19.88 10.11 -17.73
N PRO A 113 19.12 9.65 -16.73
CA PRO A 113 19.46 9.87 -15.34
C PRO A 113 20.80 9.19 -15.00
N GLY A 114 21.49 9.72 -13.99
CA GLY A 114 22.75 9.17 -13.50
C GLY A 114 22.52 7.90 -12.66
N PRO A 115 23.26 7.69 -11.56
CA PRO A 115 23.03 6.53 -10.68
C PRO A 115 21.74 6.61 -9.87
N GLU A 116 21.01 7.74 -9.93
CA GLU A 116 19.83 7.98 -9.10
C GLU A 116 18.66 7.05 -9.47
N THR A 117 17.95 6.55 -8.46
CA THR A 117 16.80 5.63 -8.62
C THR A 117 15.45 6.36 -8.64
N VAL A 118 15.48 7.68 -8.42
CA VAL A 118 14.33 8.58 -8.43
C VAL A 118 14.63 9.84 -9.23
N LEU A 119 13.62 10.33 -9.94
CA LEU A 119 13.69 11.51 -10.79
C LEU A 119 12.48 12.42 -10.51
N LEU A 120 12.74 13.69 -10.21
CA LEU A 120 11.72 14.73 -10.33
C LEU A 120 11.57 15.08 -11.80
N ILE A 121 10.48 14.65 -12.42
CA ILE A 121 10.29 14.83 -13.86
C ILE A 121 9.69 16.20 -14.19
N ALA A 122 8.76 16.67 -13.36
CA ALA A 122 8.12 17.97 -13.53
C ALA A 122 7.53 18.49 -12.21
N GLU A 123 7.35 19.80 -12.11
CA GLU A 123 6.51 20.43 -11.08
C GLU A 123 5.42 21.27 -11.73
N LEU A 124 4.20 21.19 -11.22
CA LEU A 124 3.16 22.18 -11.47
C LEU A 124 3.20 23.17 -10.31
N TYR A 125 3.22 24.46 -10.60
CA TYR A 125 3.31 25.50 -9.57
C TYR A 125 2.43 26.69 -9.90
N LEU A 126 1.83 27.28 -8.87
CA LEU A 126 1.06 28.50 -8.97
C LEU A 126 2.01 29.70 -9.03
N ARG A 127 1.92 30.50 -10.10
CA ARG A 127 2.65 31.77 -10.22
C ARG A 127 1.69 32.93 -10.07
N ALA A 128 1.98 33.82 -9.12
CA ALA A 128 1.21 35.04 -8.89
C ALA A 128 1.02 35.82 -10.20
N GLY A 129 -0.23 36.15 -10.53
CA GLY A 129 -0.61 36.92 -11.72
C GLY A 129 -0.52 36.18 -13.07
N SER A 130 -0.19 34.89 -13.11
CA SER A 130 -0.09 34.13 -14.38
C SER A 130 -0.69 32.72 -14.32
N GLY A 131 -1.38 32.37 -13.24
CA GLY A 131 -2.00 31.06 -13.05
C GLY A 131 -0.98 29.94 -12.85
N TRP A 132 -1.44 28.71 -13.08
CA TRP A 132 -0.61 27.52 -12.93
C TRP A 132 0.32 27.31 -14.12
N LYS A 133 1.56 26.95 -13.83
CA LYS A 133 2.58 26.63 -14.81
C LYS A 133 3.15 25.25 -14.54
N LEU A 134 3.61 24.59 -15.58
CA LEU A 134 4.43 23.39 -15.49
C LEU A 134 5.88 23.77 -15.77
N ARG A 135 6.80 23.23 -14.97
CA ARG A 135 8.24 23.26 -15.23
C ARG A 135 8.73 21.83 -15.43
N ALA A 136 9.38 21.58 -16.56
CA ALA A 136 10.14 20.36 -16.78
C ALA A 136 11.41 20.42 -15.94
N ILE A 137 11.66 19.41 -15.11
CA ILE A 137 12.82 19.38 -14.22
C ILE A 137 13.85 18.40 -14.77
N GLY A 138 13.58 17.10 -14.68
CA GLY A 138 14.49 16.04 -15.13
C GLY A 138 15.73 15.90 -14.24
N GLN A 139 15.58 16.10 -12.93
CA GLN A 139 16.69 16.04 -11.96
C GLN A 139 16.60 14.75 -11.14
N GLY A 140 17.69 13.99 -11.11
CA GLY A 140 17.84 12.80 -10.27
C GLY A 140 17.90 13.15 -8.79
N TYR A 141 17.37 12.26 -7.95
CA TYR A 141 17.39 12.40 -6.49
C TYR A 141 18.22 11.29 -5.87
N ALA A 142 19.34 11.66 -5.24
CA ALA A 142 20.32 10.72 -4.72
C ALA A 142 19.79 9.87 -3.55
N ASP A 143 18.88 10.41 -2.74
CA ASP A 143 18.38 9.78 -1.52
C ASP A 143 17.17 8.83 -1.75
N GLY A 144 16.84 8.53 -3.01
CA GLY A 144 15.72 7.66 -3.39
C GLY A 144 14.34 8.25 -3.06
N LEU A 145 13.28 7.45 -3.24
CA LEU A 145 11.89 7.93 -3.09
C LEU A 145 11.58 8.22 -1.62
N ALA A 146 12.13 7.41 -0.72
CA ALA A 146 12.01 7.57 0.72
C ALA A 146 12.73 8.85 1.22
N GLY A 147 13.93 9.16 0.72
CA GLY A 147 14.62 10.41 1.03
C GLY A 147 13.91 11.63 0.47
N LEU A 148 13.37 11.52 -0.76
CA LEU A 148 12.54 12.56 -1.36
C LEU A 148 11.27 12.82 -0.53
N ALA A 149 10.53 11.76 -0.18
CA ALA A 149 9.34 11.83 0.67
C ALA A 149 9.62 12.56 1.99
N ARG A 150 10.73 12.23 2.69
CA ARG A 150 11.14 12.90 3.93
C ARG A 150 11.41 14.40 3.75
N ASN A 151 12.04 14.78 2.64
CA ASN A 151 12.35 16.19 2.35
C ASN A 151 11.11 17.04 2.02
N PHE A 152 10.01 16.39 1.61
CA PHE A 152 8.69 17.02 1.45
C PHE A 152 7.76 16.83 2.67
N GLY A 153 8.24 16.20 3.76
CA GLY A 153 7.53 16.05 5.03
C GLY A 153 6.75 14.74 5.22
N VAL A 154 7.04 13.70 4.42
CA VAL A 154 6.40 12.37 4.43
C VAL A 154 7.36 11.31 4.99
N ASP A 155 6.94 10.45 5.92
CA ASP A 155 7.83 9.51 6.62
C ASP A 155 7.76 8.07 6.05
N VAL A 156 8.90 7.52 5.58
CA VAL A 156 9.00 6.19 4.95
C VAL A 156 10.23 5.43 5.51
N ARG A 157 10.17 4.10 5.69
CA ARG A 157 11.33 3.22 6.00
C ARG A 157 11.61 2.25 4.84
N ASP A 158 12.88 1.89 4.67
CA ASP A 158 13.48 1.18 3.52
C ASP A 158 14.03 -0.20 3.92
N ASP A 159 14.15 -1.15 2.96
CA ASP A 159 15.18 -2.22 2.91
C ASP A 159 15.12 -3.11 1.62
N GLY A 160 16.11 -2.90 0.72
CA GLY A 160 17.04 -3.88 0.06
C GLY A 160 16.57 -5.09 -0.79
N GLY A 161 16.97 -5.16 -2.08
CA GLY A 161 16.96 -6.36 -2.99
C GLY A 161 18.28 -7.15 -2.99
N GLN A 162 18.60 -8.22 -3.77
CA GLN A 162 18.03 -9.09 -4.83
C GLN A 162 18.97 -10.33 -4.95
N ASP A 163 18.54 -11.50 -5.46
CA ASP A 163 19.23 -12.18 -6.59
C ASP A 163 18.41 -13.35 -7.25
N ARG A 164 18.65 -13.63 -8.53
CA ARG A 164 17.87 -14.49 -9.46
C ARG A 164 18.65 -15.74 -9.91
N ALA A 165 17.99 -16.89 -10.16
CA ALA A 165 18.51 -17.92 -11.09
C ALA A 165 17.47 -18.91 -11.70
N ALA A 166 17.51 -18.98 -13.04
CA ALA A 166 17.32 -20.09 -14.00
C ALA A 166 15.98 -20.86 -14.20
N VAL A 167 15.61 -20.99 -15.48
CA VAL A 167 14.50 -21.75 -16.10
C VAL A 167 14.95 -23.17 -16.49
N PRO A 168 14.05 -24.18 -16.42
CA PRO A 168 14.10 -25.32 -17.36
C PRO A 168 12.78 -25.58 -18.12
N ALA A 169 12.96 -26.18 -19.31
CA ALA A 169 12.04 -26.42 -20.43
C ALA A 169 10.83 -27.39 -20.16
N PRO A 170 9.84 -27.51 -21.09
CA PRO A 170 8.53 -28.10 -20.80
C PRO A 170 8.52 -29.64 -20.83
N ARG A 171 7.64 -30.26 -20.04
CA ARG A 171 7.39 -31.72 -20.02
C ARG A 171 5.94 -32.07 -20.39
N SER A 172 5.82 -33.24 -21.03
CA SER A 172 4.65 -33.88 -21.68
C SER A 172 3.39 -34.08 -20.82
N PRO A 173 2.21 -34.29 -21.44
CA PRO A 173 0.92 -34.23 -20.75
C PRO A 173 0.56 -35.56 -20.06
N GLY A 174 0.36 -35.50 -18.74
CA GLY A 174 -0.41 -36.48 -17.97
C GLY A 174 -1.89 -36.10 -17.93
N SER A 175 -2.73 -37.03 -17.45
CA SER A 175 -4.19 -36.93 -17.28
C SER A 175 -4.71 -35.56 -16.81
N PRO A 176 -5.96 -35.15 -17.16
CA PRO A 176 -6.42 -33.78 -16.95
C PRO A 176 -6.54 -33.46 -15.45
N SER A 177 -5.49 -32.83 -14.91
CA SER A 177 -5.53 -32.10 -13.64
C SER A 177 -6.41 -30.87 -13.79
N THR A 178 -7.15 -30.52 -12.74
CA THR A 178 -7.81 -29.21 -12.74
C THR A 178 -6.75 -28.12 -12.63
N ALA A 179 -7.04 -26.92 -13.15
CA ALA A 179 -6.12 -25.77 -13.03
C ALA A 179 -5.74 -25.46 -11.56
N ALA A 180 -6.61 -25.80 -10.60
CA ALA A 180 -6.36 -25.64 -9.18
C ALA A 180 -5.36 -26.69 -8.63
N ASP A 181 -5.45 -27.94 -9.09
CA ASP A 181 -4.52 -29.01 -8.69
C ASP A 181 -3.12 -28.74 -9.24
N ASP A 182 -3.03 -28.27 -10.48
CA ASP A 182 -1.75 -27.87 -11.09
C ASP A 182 -1.12 -26.69 -10.37
N PHE A 183 -1.91 -25.66 -10.08
CA PHE A 183 -1.47 -24.53 -9.28
C PHE A 183 -0.93 -24.99 -7.92
N LEU A 184 -1.70 -25.80 -7.18
CA LEU A 184 -1.31 -26.26 -5.85
C LEU A 184 -0.01 -27.08 -5.88
N ARG A 185 0.13 -27.96 -6.88
CA ARG A 185 1.33 -28.77 -7.08
C ARG A 185 2.56 -27.90 -7.36
N LEU A 186 2.45 -26.95 -8.29
CA LEU A 186 3.54 -26.05 -8.68
C LEU A 186 3.98 -25.16 -7.51
N VAL A 187 3.02 -24.54 -6.82
CA VAL A 187 3.29 -23.69 -5.66
C VAL A 187 3.95 -24.47 -4.53
N ASN A 188 3.41 -25.65 -4.18
CA ASN A 188 4.01 -26.45 -3.12
C ASN A 188 5.40 -26.96 -3.50
N SER A 189 5.66 -27.24 -4.78
CA SER A 189 7.02 -27.56 -5.25
C SER A 189 7.98 -26.38 -5.01
N ALA A 190 7.60 -25.16 -5.41
CA ALA A 190 8.42 -23.97 -5.21
C ALA A 190 8.64 -23.66 -3.72
N ARG A 191 7.60 -23.78 -2.90
CA ARG A 191 7.68 -23.55 -1.45
C ARG A 191 8.61 -24.53 -0.75
N ILE A 192 8.53 -25.82 -1.08
CA ILE A 192 9.43 -26.85 -0.51
C ILE A 192 10.88 -26.56 -0.89
N GLN A 193 11.15 -26.21 -2.15
CA GLN A 193 12.50 -25.87 -2.61
C GLN A 193 13.08 -24.67 -1.85
N ALA A 194 12.23 -23.71 -1.45
CA ALA A 194 12.60 -22.56 -0.67
C ALA A 194 12.52 -22.77 0.86
N GLY A 195 12.33 -24.00 1.35
CA GLY A 195 12.21 -24.30 2.78
C GLY A 195 10.92 -23.79 3.44
N SER A 196 9.94 -23.37 2.65
CA SER A 196 8.65 -22.85 3.12
C SER A 196 7.62 -23.97 3.30
N PRO A 197 6.75 -23.92 4.34
CA PRO A 197 5.72 -24.94 4.55
C PRO A 197 4.76 -25.04 3.38
N ARG A 198 4.23 -26.25 3.13
CA ARG A 198 3.16 -26.45 2.15
C ARG A 198 1.91 -25.65 2.53
N ILE A 199 1.13 -25.31 1.51
CA ILE A 199 -0.18 -24.69 1.63
C ILE A 199 -1.27 -25.63 1.14
N ALA A 200 -2.50 -25.37 1.58
CA ALA A 200 -3.73 -26.01 1.12
C ALA A 200 -4.64 -25.00 0.40
N LEU A 201 -5.51 -25.49 -0.47
CA LEU A 201 -6.56 -24.66 -1.06
C LEU A 201 -7.71 -24.46 -0.06
N ASP A 202 -8.26 -23.24 0.03
CA ASP A 202 -9.45 -22.95 0.84
C ASP A 202 -10.62 -22.51 -0.06
N PRO A 203 -11.81 -23.13 0.06
CA PRO A 203 -12.95 -22.84 -0.81
C PRO A 203 -13.52 -21.42 -0.61
N ARG A 204 -13.37 -20.82 0.57
CA ARG A 204 -13.81 -19.44 0.86
C ARG A 204 -12.90 -18.45 0.13
N LEU A 205 -11.58 -18.67 0.19
CA LEU A 205 -10.62 -17.90 -0.61
C LEU A 205 -10.89 -18.09 -2.11
N ALA A 206 -11.25 -19.29 -2.56
CA ALA A 206 -11.60 -19.52 -3.96
C ALA A 206 -12.86 -18.76 -4.39
N SER A 207 -13.84 -18.62 -3.50
CA SER A 207 -15.02 -17.78 -3.73
C SER A 207 -14.65 -16.30 -3.88
N ALA A 208 -13.84 -15.78 -2.96
CA ALA A 208 -13.34 -14.41 -2.98
C ALA A 208 -12.50 -14.13 -4.24
N ALA A 209 -11.59 -15.04 -4.59
CA ALA A 209 -10.74 -14.93 -5.77
C ALA A 209 -11.56 -14.90 -7.07
N ARG A 210 -12.58 -15.77 -7.21
CA ARG A 210 -13.48 -15.77 -8.37
C ARG A 210 -14.27 -14.46 -8.48
N SER A 211 -14.80 -13.98 -7.34
CA SER A 211 -15.53 -12.72 -7.30
C SER A 211 -14.63 -11.55 -7.73
N HIS A 212 -13.40 -11.51 -7.24
CA HIS A 212 -12.45 -10.44 -7.56
C HIS A 212 -11.94 -10.49 -9.00
N ALA A 213 -11.62 -11.68 -9.51
CA ALA A 213 -11.20 -11.86 -10.89
C ALA A 213 -12.27 -11.36 -11.88
N ARG A 214 -13.55 -11.66 -11.61
CA ARG A 214 -14.66 -11.11 -12.40
C ARG A 214 -14.75 -9.60 -12.30
N ALA A 215 -14.62 -9.03 -11.09
CA ALA A 215 -14.64 -7.59 -10.92
C ALA A 215 -13.52 -6.87 -11.69
N MET A 216 -12.32 -7.47 -11.78
CA MET A 216 -11.22 -6.95 -12.61
C MET A 216 -11.50 -7.08 -14.10
N ALA A 217 -12.05 -8.23 -14.53
CA ALA A 217 -12.42 -8.49 -15.92
C ALA A 217 -13.52 -7.51 -16.40
N ASP A 218 -14.59 -7.33 -15.62
CA ASP A 218 -15.66 -6.37 -15.89
C ASP A 218 -15.14 -4.92 -15.92
N ALA A 219 -14.11 -4.64 -15.11
CA ALA A 219 -13.49 -3.32 -15.06
C ALA A 219 -12.48 -3.08 -16.20
N GLY A 220 -12.00 -4.14 -16.85
CA GLY A 220 -10.91 -4.10 -17.82
C GLY A 220 -9.57 -3.65 -17.24
N ARG A 221 -9.36 -3.80 -15.92
CA ARG A 221 -8.16 -3.30 -15.23
C ARG A 221 -7.83 -4.13 -13.99
N LEU A 222 -6.54 -4.20 -13.67
CA LEU A 222 -6.06 -4.74 -12.39
C LEU A 222 -6.30 -3.73 -11.26
N GLY A 223 -6.55 -4.23 -10.06
CA GLY A 223 -6.66 -3.40 -8.87
C GLY A 223 -7.20 -4.18 -7.67
N ALA A 224 -6.80 -3.76 -6.47
CA ALA A 224 -7.29 -4.32 -5.22
C ALA A 224 -8.77 -4.00 -4.95
N GLU A 225 -9.37 -3.08 -5.71
CA GLU A 225 -10.78 -2.67 -5.60
C GLU A 225 -11.48 -2.72 -6.96
N GLY A 226 -12.65 -3.34 -6.98
CA GLY A 226 -13.51 -3.42 -8.16
C GLY A 226 -14.22 -2.10 -8.49
N ARG A 227 -14.93 -2.04 -9.63
CA ARG A 227 -15.82 -0.91 -9.94
C ARG A 227 -17.02 -0.81 -9.00
N ASP A 228 -17.37 -1.91 -8.36
CA ASP A 228 -18.38 -2.00 -7.31
C ASP A 228 -17.94 -1.36 -5.98
N GLY A 229 -16.70 -0.85 -5.90
CA GLY A 229 -16.16 -0.22 -4.70
C GLY A 229 -15.73 -1.22 -3.62
N VAL A 230 -15.77 -2.53 -3.93
CA VAL A 230 -15.45 -3.59 -2.96
C VAL A 230 -14.00 -4.03 -3.14
N SER A 231 -13.23 -3.97 -2.05
CA SER A 231 -11.85 -4.42 -2.03
C SER A 231 -11.74 -5.95 -2.01
N VAL A 232 -10.61 -6.47 -2.48
CA VAL A 232 -10.27 -7.90 -2.40
C VAL A 232 -10.29 -8.40 -0.95
N HIS A 233 -9.86 -7.57 0.00
CA HIS A 233 -9.91 -7.86 1.43
C HIS A 233 -11.35 -7.99 1.96
N GLN A 234 -12.25 -7.09 1.53
CA GLN A 234 -13.69 -7.18 1.84
C GLN A 234 -14.32 -8.42 1.21
N ARG A 235 -13.88 -8.86 0.02
CA ARG A 235 -14.34 -10.12 -0.57
C ARG A 235 -13.87 -11.34 0.21
N ILE A 236 -12.65 -11.32 0.76
CA ILE A 236 -12.11 -12.41 1.59
C ILE A 236 -12.93 -12.56 2.87
N THR A 237 -13.14 -11.48 3.60
CA THR A 237 -13.93 -11.52 4.84
C THR A 237 -15.41 -11.77 4.56
N GLY A 238 -15.96 -11.21 3.48
CA GLY A 238 -17.32 -11.47 3.01
C GLY A 238 -17.55 -12.93 2.59
N ALA A 239 -16.50 -13.65 2.16
CA ALA A 239 -16.55 -15.09 1.92
C ALA A 239 -16.42 -15.93 3.21
N GLY A 240 -16.32 -15.30 4.39
CA GLY A 240 -16.22 -15.96 5.68
C GLY A 240 -14.80 -16.44 6.04
N TYR A 241 -13.76 -15.89 5.40
CA TYR A 241 -12.38 -16.20 5.74
C TYR A 241 -11.79 -15.09 6.62
N ALA A 242 -11.56 -15.39 7.90
CA ALA A 242 -10.84 -14.52 8.82
C ALA A 242 -9.33 -14.78 8.76
N TYR A 243 -8.52 -13.73 8.66
CA TYR A 243 -7.07 -13.85 8.50
C TYR A 243 -6.28 -12.99 9.50
N ILE A 244 -5.09 -13.46 9.87
CA ILE A 244 -4.06 -12.68 10.56
C ILE A 244 -3.09 -12.03 9.57
N GLY A 245 -2.99 -12.60 8.36
CA GLY A 245 -2.17 -12.08 7.28
C GLY A 245 -2.74 -12.49 5.93
N VAL A 246 -2.65 -11.59 4.96
CA VAL A 246 -3.14 -11.79 3.60
C VAL A 246 -2.12 -11.26 2.60
N GLY A 247 -2.01 -11.93 1.47
CA GLY A 247 -1.29 -11.48 0.29
C GLY A 247 -2.10 -11.77 -0.96
N GLU A 248 -1.75 -11.08 -2.03
CA GLU A 248 -2.45 -11.20 -3.31
C GLU A 248 -1.50 -11.08 -4.50
N HIS A 249 -1.84 -11.80 -5.57
CA HIS A 249 -1.29 -11.56 -6.90
C HIS A 249 -2.48 -11.29 -7.83
N LEU A 250 -2.54 -10.07 -8.33
CA LEU A 250 -3.55 -9.60 -9.27
C LEU A 250 -2.85 -9.39 -10.62
N VAL A 251 -3.07 -10.30 -11.56
CA VAL A 251 -2.23 -10.41 -12.76
C VAL A 251 -3.10 -10.58 -13.98
N SER A 252 -2.76 -9.93 -15.09
CA SER A 252 -3.29 -10.29 -16.41
C SER A 252 -2.19 -10.82 -17.31
N GLY A 253 -2.56 -11.65 -18.29
CA GLY A 253 -1.63 -12.15 -19.31
C GLY A 253 -1.33 -13.65 -19.26
N PRO A 254 -0.93 -14.24 -18.12
CA PRO A 254 -0.68 -15.68 -18.05
C PRO A 254 -1.88 -16.48 -18.56
N ARG A 255 -1.64 -17.47 -19.41
CA ARG A 255 -2.71 -18.32 -19.96
C ARG A 255 -2.91 -19.57 -19.14
N THR A 256 -1.89 -20.01 -18.41
CA THR A 256 -1.92 -21.25 -17.63
C THR A 256 -1.51 -21.02 -16.19
N PRO A 257 -1.89 -21.92 -15.25
CA PRO A 257 -1.35 -21.90 -13.88
C PRO A 257 0.18 -21.96 -13.82
N ALA A 258 0.82 -22.65 -14.78
CA ALA A 258 2.27 -22.72 -14.87
C ALA A 258 2.90 -21.35 -15.16
N GLU A 259 2.42 -20.66 -16.19
CA GLU A 259 2.85 -19.29 -16.52
C GLU A 259 2.56 -18.32 -15.36
N PHE A 260 1.43 -18.51 -14.65
CA PHE A 260 1.10 -17.70 -13.49
C PHE A 260 2.08 -17.89 -12.33
N VAL A 261 2.44 -19.15 -12.01
CA VAL A 261 3.42 -19.44 -10.96
C VAL A 261 4.80 -18.93 -11.35
N GLU A 262 5.20 -19.11 -12.61
CA GLU A 262 6.44 -18.54 -13.15
C GLU A 262 6.48 -17.01 -13.00
N TYR A 263 5.38 -16.34 -13.36
CA TYR A 263 5.22 -14.90 -13.14
C TYR A 263 5.42 -14.53 -11.66
N CYS A 264 4.78 -15.26 -10.74
CA CYS A 264 4.91 -15.00 -9.31
C CYS A 264 6.35 -15.18 -8.80
N LEU A 265 7.12 -16.10 -9.37
CA LEU A 265 8.52 -16.33 -9.01
C LEU A 265 9.49 -15.36 -9.71
N GLY A 266 9.03 -14.65 -10.74
CA GLY A 266 9.84 -13.82 -11.62
C GLY A 266 10.44 -12.57 -10.97
N SER A 267 9.81 -12.03 -9.93
CA SER A 267 10.26 -10.85 -9.17
C SER A 267 10.37 -11.14 -7.66
N GLU A 268 11.27 -10.45 -6.97
CA GLU A 268 11.46 -10.62 -5.51
C GLU A 268 10.17 -10.37 -4.72
N ARG A 269 9.46 -9.28 -5.06
CA ARG A 269 8.23 -8.87 -4.38
C ARG A 269 7.13 -9.93 -4.48
N SER A 270 6.88 -10.43 -5.69
CA SER A 270 5.85 -11.46 -5.92
C SER A 270 6.29 -12.80 -5.30
N ARG A 271 7.58 -13.12 -5.43
CA ARG A 271 8.15 -14.35 -4.88
C ARG A 271 8.04 -14.39 -3.36
N ARG A 272 8.33 -13.27 -2.67
CA ARG A 272 8.20 -13.16 -1.22
C ARG A 272 6.79 -13.51 -0.74
N THR A 273 5.77 -13.08 -1.47
CA THR A 273 4.37 -13.39 -1.14
C THR A 273 4.06 -14.86 -1.36
N LEU A 274 4.47 -15.44 -2.50
CA LEU A 274 4.25 -16.86 -2.80
C LEU A 274 4.97 -17.77 -1.81
N LEU A 275 6.17 -17.38 -1.34
CA LEU A 275 7.02 -18.14 -0.44
C LEU A 275 6.82 -17.79 1.04
N ASP A 276 5.95 -16.85 1.40
CA ASP A 276 5.84 -16.42 2.79
C ASP A 276 5.51 -17.61 3.71
N PRO A 277 6.35 -17.90 4.73
CA PRO A 277 6.17 -19.03 5.61
C PRO A 277 5.03 -18.83 6.61
N ALA A 278 4.38 -17.66 6.68
CA ALA A 278 3.17 -17.43 7.46
C ALA A 278 1.92 -17.97 6.76
N PHE A 279 1.88 -17.99 5.42
CA PHE A 279 0.70 -18.43 4.69
C PHE A 279 0.50 -19.95 4.76
N ARG A 280 -0.76 -20.36 4.97
CA ARG A 280 -1.19 -21.76 5.11
C ARG A 280 -2.25 -22.14 4.09
N HIS A 281 -3.04 -21.15 3.65
CA HIS A 281 -4.10 -21.35 2.67
C HIS A 281 -3.86 -20.47 1.44
N ALA A 282 -4.35 -20.94 0.29
CA ALA A 282 -4.42 -20.13 -0.90
C ALA A 282 -5.65 -20.43 -1.75
N ALA A 283 -5.87 -19.60 -2.75
CA ALA A 283 -6.74 -19.92 -3.87
C ALA A 283 -6.23 -19.25 -5.13
N LEU A 284 -6.58 -19.82 -6.28
CA LEU A 284 -6.38 -19.23 -7.59
C LEU A 284 -7.72 -19.23 -8.34
N ALA A 285 -8.06 -18.10 -8.95
CA ALA A 285 -9.18 -17.99 -9.87
C ALA A 285 -8.82 -17.06 -11.02
N HIS A 286 -9.56 -17.19 -12.13
CA HIS A 286 -9.49 -16.23 -13.23
C HIS A 286 -10.87 -15.93 -13.81
N ALA A 287 -10.93 -14.82 -14.56
CA ALA A 287 -12.03 -14.48 -15.44
C ALA A 287 -11.46 -13.92 -16.76
N ASP A 288 -12.17 -14.16 -17.86
CA ASP A 288 -11.73 -13.79 -19.21
C ASP A 288 -12.61 -12.64 -19.74
N ALA A 289 -12.00 -11.52 -20.15
CA ALA A 289 -12.66 -10.38 -20.78
C ALA A 289 -11.68 -9.67 -21.73
N GLY A 290 -11.53 -10.21 -22.95
CA GLY A 290 -10.43 -9.85 -23.85
C GLY A 290 -9.11 -10.46 -23.39
N ASP A 291 -8.63 -10.01 -22.23
CA ASP A 291 -7.51 -10.61 -21.48
C ASP A 291 -8.00 -11.59 -20.40
N ARG A 292 -7.08 -12.43 -19.91
CA ARG A 292 -7.30 -13.28 -18.73
C ARG A 292 -6.83 -12.56 -17.47
N TYR A 293 -7.72 -12.37 -16.51
CA TYR A 293 -7.46 -11.72 -15.22
C TYR A 293 -7.41 -12.76 -14.11
N TRP A 294 -6.24 -12.93 -13.48
CA TRP A 294 -5.99 -13.83 -12.37
C TRP A 294 -6.09 -13.10 -11.03
N THR A 295 -6.65 -13.80 -10.05
CA THR A 295 -6.53 -13.48 -8.64
C THR A 295 -6.00 -14.70 -7.91
N ALA A 296 -4.79 -14.60 -7.36
CA ALA A 296 -4.34 -15.52 -6.33
C ALA A 296 -4.37 -14.85 -4.97
N LEU A 297 -4.91 -15.55 -3.99
CA LEU A 297 -4.99 -15.09 -2.61
C LEU A 297 -4.17 -16.04 -1.74
N TRP A 298 -3.41 -15.47 -0.81
CA TRP A 298 -2.56 -16.18 0.12
C TRP A 298 -2.94 -15.74 1.52
N ALA A 299 -3.17 -16.67 2.44
CA ALA A 299 -3.66 -16.29 3.75
C ALA A 299 -3.09 -17.13 4.88
N ALA A 300 -2.83 -16.44 5.99
CA ALA A 300 -2.63 -17.02 7.30
C ALA A 300 -3.96 -16.90 8.06
N PRO A 301 -4.58 -18.01 8.49
CA PRO A 301 -5.86 -17.96 9.17
C PRO A 301 -5.77 -17.20 10.50
N LEU A 302 -6.81 -16.46 10.85
CA LEU A 302 -6.94 -15.88 12.18
C LEU A 302 -7.29 -16.98 13.17
N THR A 303 -6.36 -17.29 14.06
CA THR A 303 -6.58 -18.18 15.22
C THR A 303 -6.29 -17.41 16.51
N PRO A 304 -6.86 -17.82 17.66
CA PRO A 304 -6.56 -17.18 18.95
C PRO A 304 -5.06 -17.13 19.25
N ASP A 305 -4.32 -18.21 18.94
CA ASP A 305 -2.87 -18.27 19.13
C ASP A 305 -2.12 -17.33 18.20
N ALA A 306 -2.54 -17.22 16.93
CA ALA A 306 -1.91 -16.30 15.99
C ALA A 306 -2.13 -14.85 16.42
N LEU A 307 -3.35 -14.49 16.80
CA LEU A 307 -3.68 -13.17 17.33
C LEU A 307 -2.87 -12.83 18.59
N SER A 308 -2.77 -13.79 19.52
CA SER A 308 -2.00 -13.61 20.76
C SER A 308 -0.51 -13.37 20.48
N ARG A 309 0.10 -14.15 19.57
CA ARG A 309 1.50 -13.94 19.16
C ARG A 309 1.72 -12.59 18.47
N THR A 310 0.83 -12.23 17.55
CA THR A 310 0.87 -10.94 16.84
C THR A 310 0.79 -9.76 17.83
N ALA A 311 -0.14 -9.80 18.78
CA ALA A 311 -0.25 -8.79 19.82
C ALA A 311 0.99 -8.73 20.73
N ALA A 312 1.50 -9.89 21.16
CA ALA A 312 2.71 -9.97 21.99
C ALA A 312 3.95 -9.40 21.29
N GLU A 313 4.09 -9.61 19.97
CA GLU A 313 5.19 -9.05 19.19
C GLU A 313 5.10 -7.51 19.11
N VAL A 314 3.89 -6.96 18.89
CA VAL A 314 3.67 -5.50 18.93
C VAL A 314 4.05 -4.93 20.30
N VAL A 315 3.67 -5.59 21.40
CA VAL A 315 4.04 -5.18 22.77
C VAL A 315 5.56 -5.22 22.96
N ALA A 316 6.23 -6.28 22.53
CA ALA A 316 7.68 -6.44 22.67
C ALA A 316 8.45 -5.37 21.88
N LEU A 317 8.05 -5.10 20.65
CA LEU A 317 8.62 -4.05 19.82
C LEU A 317 8.39 -2.66 20.42
N THR A 318 7.17 -2.39 20.91
CA THR A 318 6.85 -1.12 21.60
C THR A 318 7.72 -0.92 22.85
N ASN A 319 7.88 -1.97 23.66
CA ASN A 319 8.72 -1.93 24.86
C ASN A 319 10.21 -1.82 24.54
N THR A 320 10.66 -2.33 23.38
CA THR A 320 12.01 -2.12 22.88
C THR A 320 12.27 -0.63 22.60
N GLU A 321 11.32 0.06 21.96
CA GLU A 321 11.44 1.50 21.69
C GLU A 321 11.41 2.33 22.98
N ARG A 322 10.59 1.94 23.96
CA ARG A 322 10.58 2.55 25.29
C ARG A 322 11.89 2.33 26.04
N GLY A 323 12.45 1.12 25.97
CA GLY A 323 13.76 0.82 26.55
C GLY A 323 14.88 1.68 25.97
N ARG A 324 14.89 1.88 24.64
CA ARG A 324 15.82 2.81 23.96
C ARG A 324 15.70 4.26 24.45
N ALA A 325 14.51 4.66 24.90
CA ALA A 325 14.25 5.98 25.47
C ALA A 325 14.45 6.05 27.00
N GLY A 326 14.93 4.97 27.64
CA GLY A 326 15.13 4.91 29.09
C GLY A 326 13.82 4.88 29.89
N LEU A 327 12.74 4.38 29.30
CA LEU A 327 11.41 4.29 29.92
C LEU A 327 11.10 2.87 30.40
N PRO A 328 10.32 2.71 31.48
CA PRO A 328 9.87 1.39 31.92
C PRO A 328 8.96 0.74 30.87
N PRO A 329 8.99 -0.60 30.74
CA PRO A 329 8.11 -1.32 29.84
C PRO A 329 6.65 -1.17 30.27
N LEU A 330 5.75 -1.14 29.29
CA LEU A 330 4.31 -1.19 29.50
C LEU A 330 3.89 -2.63 29.82
N ALA A 331 3.04 -2.78 30.85
CA ALA A 331 2.39 -4.03 31.19
C ALA A 331 1.15 -4.25 30.31
N VAL A 332 0.93 -5.48 29.85
CA VAL A 332 -0.29 -5.81 29.09
C VAL A 332 -1.50 -5.72 30.02
N ASP A 333 -2.52 -4.99 29.59
CA ASP A 333 -3.79 -4.84 30.30
C ASP A 333 -4.91 -5.52 29.49
N PRO A 334 -5.54 -6.59 30.02
CA PRO A 334 -6.59 -7.31 29.31
C PRO A 334 -7.82 -6.46 28.97
N LEU A 335 -8.16 -5.47 29.81
CA LEU A 335 -9.34 -4.62 29.59
C LEU A 335 -9.06 -3.62 28.46
N LEU A 336 -7.85 -3.06 28.41
CA LEU A 336 -7.42 -2.22 27.28
C LEU A 336 -7.30 -3.04 25.99
N THR A 337 -6.84 -4.29 26.08
CA THR A 337 -6.79 -5.21 24.93
C THR A 337 -8.19 -5.48 24.38
N ALA A 338 -9.17 -5.75 25.25
CA ALA A 338 -10.56 -5.95 24.85
C ALA A 338 -11.14 -4.71 24.15
N ALA A 339 -10.90 -3.51 24.69
CA ALA A 339 -11.33 -2.25 24.08
C ALA A 339 -10.67 -2.00 22.70
N ALA A 340 -9.36 -2.22 22.59
CA ALA A 340 -8.62 -2.07 21.35
C ALA A 340 -9.08 -3.06 20.27
N GLN A 341 -9.29 -4.33 20.66
CA GLN A 341 -9.77 -5.37 19.77
C GLN A 341 -11.18 -5.08 19.25
N ALA A 342 -12.08 -4.60 20.13
CA ALA A 342 -13.42 -4.18 19.75
C ALA A 342 -13.38 -3.03 18.73
N HIS A 343 -12.49 -2.05 18.92
CA HIS A 343 -12.35 -0.93 17.98
C HIS A 343 -11.85 -1.36 16.60
N CYS A 344 -10.88 -2.27 16.53
CA CYS A 344 -10.44 -2.83 15.24
C CYS A 344 -11.57 -3.57 14.52
N ALA A 345 -12.31 -4.41 15.24
CA ALA A 345 -13.44 -5.14 14.67
C ALA A 345 -14.53 -4.18 14.18
N ASP A 346 -14.77 -3.10 14.92
CA ASP A 346 -15.73 -2.07 14.59
C ASP A 346 -15.35 -1.27 13.34
N MET A 347 -14.08 -0.84 13.23
CA MET A 347 -13.53 -0.18 12.02
C MET A 347 -13.73 -1.03 10.76
N VAL A 348 -13.51 -2.35 10.87
CA VAL A 348 -13.75 -3.29 9.77
C VAL A 348 -15.24 -3.46 9.47
N ALA A 349 -16.09 -3.61 10.50
CA ALA A 349 -17.51 -3.90 10.34
C ALA A 349 -18.32 -2.71 9.80
N ARG A 350 -17.97 -1.49 10.21
CA ARG A 350 -18.65 -0.24 9.82
C ARG A 350 -17.88 0.57 8.76
N ASP A 351 -16.83 0.00 8.18
CA ASP A 351 -15.99 0.57 7.12
C ASP A 351 -15.54 2.02 7.39
N PHE A 352 -14.93 2.25 8.56
CA PHE A 352 -14.40 3.55 8.94
C PHE A 352 -12.98 3.43 9.52
N TYR A 353 -12.25 4.55 9.53
CA TYR A 353 -10.93 4.65 10.13
C TYR A 353 -10.81 5.97 10.89
N ALA A 354 -11.06 5.93 12.19
CA ALA A 354 -11.01 7.09 13.07
C ALA A 354 -10.83 6.68 14.54
N HIS A 355 -10.28 7.58 15.35
CA HIS A 355 -10.24 7.42 16.81
C HIS A 355 -11.63 7.44 17.45
N THR A 356 -12.51 8.28 16.91
CA THR A 356 -13.90 8.41 17.33
C THR A 356 -14.76 7.50 16.48
N SER A 357 -15.52 6.63 17.12
CA SER A 357 -16.48 5.76 16.44
C SER A 357 -17.63 6.58 15.82
N PRO A 358 -18.35 6.07 14.80
CA PRO A 358 -19.48 6.77 14.16
C PRO A 358 -20.60 7.23 15.10
N ASP A 359 -20.72 6.58 16.26
CA ASP A 359 -21.66 6.91 17.35
C ASP A 359 -21.11 7.96 18.34
N GLY A 360 -19.89 8.46 18.10
CA GLY A 360 -19.21 9.45 18.94
C GLY A 360 -18.34 8.88 20.05
N ALA A 361 -18.27 7.55 20.23
CA ALA A 361 -17.45 6.97 21.30
C ALA A 361 -15.96 7.23 21.09
N GLN A 362 -15.30 7.75 22.12
CA GLN A 362 -13.86 8.06 22.11
C GLN A 362 -13.06 6.95 22.80
N PRO A 363 -11.70 6.92 22.69
CA PRO A 363 -10.90 5.83 23.23
C PRO A 363 -11.08 5.58 24.73
N TRP A 364 -11.30 6.64 25.52
CA TRP A 364 -11.57 6.51 26.96
C TRP A 364 -12.95 5.97 27.27
N ASP A 365 -13.96 6.27 26.46
CA ASP A 365 -15.31 5.70 26.62
C ASP A 365 -15.26 4.19 26.37
N ARG A 366 -14.52 3.76 25.33
CA ARG A 366 -14.29 2.33 25.04
C ARG A 366 -13.52 1.64 26.15
N ALA A 367 -12.47 2.27 26.69
CA ALA A 367 -11.72 1.74 27.82
C ALA A 367 -12.61 1.59 29.07
N ALA A 368 -13.42 2.60 29.38
CA ALA A 368 -14.34 2.58 30.52
C ALA A 368 -15.45 1.54 30.34
N ALA A 369 -16.02 1.41 29.14
CA ALA A 369 -17.00 0.37 28.82
C ALA A 369 -16.43 -1.05 28.95
N ALA A 370 -15.13 -1.23 28.68
CA ALA A 370 -14.40 -2.47 28.95
C ALA A 370 -14.06 -2.66 30.45
N GLY A 371 -14.43 -1.73 31.33
CA GLY A 371 -14.20 -1.80 32.78
C GLY A 371 -12.85 -1.24 33.26
N SER A 372 -12.08 -0.60 32.38
CA SER A 372 -10.80 0.00 32.75
C SER A 372 -10.99 1.17 33.72
N ARG A 373 -10.13 1.24 34.76
CA ARG A 373 -10.11 2.32 35.76
C ARG A 373 -8.91 3.27 35.59
N ARG A 374 -8.21 3.16 34.45
CA ARG A 374 -7.04 4.00 34.15
C ARG A 374 -7.47 5.46 34.03
N ARG A 375 -6.66 6.37 34.57
CA ARG A 375 -7.03 7.80 34.65
C ARG A 375 -6.66 8.57 33.39
N THR A 376 -5.63 8.10 32.69
CA THR A 376 -5.23 8.65 31.40
C THR A 376 -5.27 7.55 30.36
N ILE A 377 -5.86 7.86 29.21
CA ILE A 377 -5.96 6.97 28.06
C ILE A 377 -5.33 7.68 26.85
N GLY A 378 -4.54 6.94 26.07
CA GLY A 378 -4.04 7.36 24.78
C GLY A 378 -4.27 6.27 23.75
N GLU A 379 -4.33 6.62 22.46
CA GLU A 379 -4.55 5.66 21.39
C GLU A 379 -3.67 5.97 20.19
N ASN A 380 -3.09 4.93 19.61
CA ASN A 380 -2.61 4.94 18.23
C ASN A 380 -3.47 3.97 17.41
N ILE A 381 -3.82 4.36 16.19
CA ILE A 381 -4.46 3.46 15.21
C ILE A 381 -3.59 3.38 13.96
N ALA A 382 -3.71 2.29 13.22
CA ALA A 382 -3.08 2.13 11.91
C ALA A 382 -3.89 1.18 11.03
N CYS A 383 -3.74 1.29 9.71
CA CYS A 383 -4.30 0.33 8.77
C CYS A 383 -3.37 0.08 7.58
N GLY A 384 -3.43 -1.13 7.02
CA GLY A 384 -2.65 -1.54 5.84
C GLY A 384 -1.26 -2.11 6.12
N GLN A 385 -0.73 -1.97 7.33
CA GLN A 385 0.52 -2.62 7.73
C GLN A 385 0.29 -4.13 7.89
N ARG A 386 1.21 -4.93 7.37
CA ARG A 386 1.05 -6.39 7.24
C ARG A 386 1.74 -7.17 8.36
N SER A 387 2.49 -6.50 9.22
CA SER A 387 3.21 -7.13 10.33
C SER A 387 3.32 -6.25 11.56
N PRO A 388 3.54 -6.84 12.76
CA PRO A 388 3.90 -6.11 13.98
C PRO A 388 5.06 -5.14 13.80
N ALA A 389 6.10 -5.55 13.06
CA ALA A 389 7.26 -4.72 12.77
C ALA A 389 6.89 -3.50 11.91
N GLU A 390 6.11 -3.70 10.84
CA GLU A 390 5.66 -2.61 9.96
C GLU A 390 4.80 -1.59 10.73
N VAL A 391 3.89 -2.05 11.61
CA VAL A 391 2.99 -1.14 12.35
C VAL A 391 3.72 -0.35 13.46
N VAL A 392 4.56 -1.00 14.26
CA VAL A 392 5.33 -0.29 15.31
C VAL A 392 6.31 0.69 14.69
N SER A 393 6.94 0.29 13.57
CA SER A 393 7.75 1.18 12.76
C SER A 393 6.97 2.42 12.30
N GLY A 394 5.77 2.23 11.73
CA GLY A 394 4.89 3.30 11.30
C GLY A 394 4.51 4.26 12.44
N TRP A 395 4.15 3.73 13.61
CA TRP A 395 3.86 4.55 14.78
C TRP A 395 5.08 5.33 15.28
N MET A 396 6.27 4.75 15.26
CA MET A 396 7.48 5.44 15.71
C MET A 396 7.95 6.54 14.75
N ASN A 397 7.60 6.46 13.47
CA ASN A 397 7.88 7.52 12.50
C ASN A 397 6.89 8.66 12.62
N SER A 398 5.63 8.40 12.99
CA SER A 398 4.65 9.46 13.23
C SER A 398 4.92 10.18 14.57
N PRO A 399 5.16 11.51 14.58
CA PRO A 399 5.43 12.25 15.83
C PRO A 399 4.33 12.12 16.88
N GLY A 400 3.06 12.13 16.45
CA GLY A 400 1.91 11.98 17.34
C GLY A 400 1.83 10.59 17.97
N HIS A 401 1.96 9.54 17.16
CA HIS A 401 1.92 8.17 17.67
C HIS A 401 3.14 7.84 18.55
N ARG A 402 4.33 8.31 18.16
CA ARG A 402 5.56 8.20 18.95
C ARG A 402 5.42 8.89 20.29
N ALA A 403 4.80 10.06 20.36
CA ALA A 403 4.57 10.78 21.60
C ALA A 403 3.73 9.94 22.59
N ASN A 404 2.72 9.20 22.12
CA ASN A 404 1.97 8.26 22.95
C ASN A 404 2.85 7.08 23.42
N ILE A 405 3.61 6.44 22.53
CA ILE A 405 4.48 5.30 22.89
C ILE A 405 5.51 5.69 23.96
N LEU A 406 6.07 6.90 23.87
CA LEU A 406 7.12 7.39 24.76
C LEU A 406 6.59 8.22 25.94
N LYS A 407 5.27 8.26 26.14
CA LYS A 407 4.67 8.98 27.25
C LYS A 407 4.99 8.29 28.58
N ARG A 408 5.55 9.05 29.53
CA ARG A 408 6.01 8.52 30.83
C ARG A 408 4.87 8.09 31.74
N GLU A 409 3.74 8.77 31.63
CA GLU A 409 2.57 8.55 32.47
C GLU A 409 1.86 7.23 32.13
N PHE A 410 2.15 6.61 30.98
CA PHE A 410 1.60 5.31 30.64
C PHE A 410 2.43 4.17 31.21
N GLY A 411 1.74 3.26 31.91
CA GLY A 411 2.28 2.01 32.44
C GLY A 411 1.64 0.76 31.85
N HIS A 412 0.54 0.90 31.10
CA HIS A 412 -0.27 -0.21 30.60
C HIS A 412 -0.58 -0.09 29.11
N LEU A 413 -0.77 -1.23 28.44
CA LEU A 413 -1.00 -1.32 27.02
C LEU A 413 -1.99 -2.44 26.66
N GLY A 414 -2.88 -2.17 25.72
CA GLY A 414 -3.70 -3.17 25.03
C GLY A 414 -3.55 -3.06 23.52
N ILE A 415 -3.53 -4.20 22.83
CA ILE A 415 -3.38 -4.28 21.37
C ILE A 415 -4.61 -4.94 20.75
N GLY A 416 -5.17 -4.31 19.73
CA GLY A 416 -6.22 -4.85 18.87
C GLY A 416 -5.72 -5.07 17.45
N PHE A 417 -6.22 -6.12 16.81
CA PHE A 417 -5.99 -6.40 15.39
C PHE A 417 -7.26 -6.92 14.72
N ALA A 418 -7.58 -6.42 13.52
CA ALA A 418 -8.58 -7.03 12.66
C ALA A 418 -8.10 -7.08 11.20
N GLY A 419 -8.26 -8.24 10.58
CA GLY A 419 -8.14 -8.39 9.13
C GLY A 419 -9.48 -8.08 8.46
N GLY A 420 -9.46 -7.31 7.38
CA GLY A 420 -10.64 -6.95 6.60
C GLY A 420 -10.65 -5.49 6.19
N GLY A 421 -11.82 -4.96 5.85
CA GLY A 421 -12.02 -3.57 5.43
C GLY A 421 -11.29 -3.24 4.12
N ARG A 422 -11.36 -1.97 3.71
CA ARG A 422 -10.71 -1.52 2.46
C ARG A 422 -9.19 -1.59 2.55
N ALA A 423 -8.62 -1.33 3.73
CA ALA A 423 -7.18 -1.31 3.97
C ALA A 423 -6.56 -2.69 4.28
N GLY A 424 -7.37 -3.75 4.40
CA GLY A 424 -6.90 -5.12 4.60
C GLY A 424 -6.53 -5.48 6.04
N THR A 425 -5.93 -4.58 6.80
CA THR A 425 -5.61 -4.79 8.23
C THR A 425 -5.84 -3.51 9.01
N TYR A 426 -6.24 -3.66 10.28
CA TYR A 426 -6.50 -2.57 11.21
C TYR A 426 -5.88 -2.88 12.56
N TRP A 427 -5.16 -1.92 13.11
CA TRP A 427 -4.40 -2.03 14.35
C TRP A 427 -4.82 -0.91 15.31
N THR A 428 -4.96 -1.26 16.58
CA THR A 428 -5.20 -0.29 17.65
C THR A 428 -4.23 -0.58 18.80
N GLN A 429 -3.59 0.47 19.30
CA GLN A 429 -2.72 0.45 20.46
C GLN A 429 -3.29 1.41 21.50
N LEU A 430 -3.84 0.86 22.58
CA LEU A 430 -4.52 1.61 23.63
C LEU A 430 -3.67 1.63 24.89
N PHE A 431 -3.35 2.82 25.38
CA PHE A 431 -2.47 3.05 26.52
C PHE A 431 -3.26 3.42 27.78
N GLY A 432 -2.73 3.05 28.95
CA GLY A 432 -3.30 3.41 30.25
C GLY A 432 -2.24 3.86 31.25
N GLY A 433 -2.53 4.96 31.95
CA GLY A 433 -1.75 5.48 33.08
C GLY A 433 -2.41 5.30 34.43
#